data_AF-A0A1Y4AEF2-F1
#
_entry.id   AF-A0A1Y4AEF2-F1
#
_cell.length_a   1.000
_cell.length_b   1.000
_cell.length_c   1.000
_cell.angle_alpha   90.00
_cell.angle_beta   90.00
_cell.angle_gamma   90.00
#
_symmetry.space_group_name_H-M   'P 1'
#
loop_
_entity.id
_entity.type
_entity.pdbx_description
1 polymer ?
#
loop_
_entity_poly.entity_id
_entity_poly.type
_entity_poly.pdbx_seq_one_letter_code
_entity_poly.pdbx_strand_id
1 'polypeptide(L)'
;MTDFMQYVASGGTSERPSEAELDALLKRFEWFATARRVRALVRGERDERLEAVAPWRGESVLEREPVDAEALTFLTSEDIIDRFLREEHLRIVAEEGEPESEVRTEADLTDEEDLVSEELAEIYLAQGLRAKAIDTYRKLSLLNPEKSVYFAELIGRIETNN
;
A
#
# COMPACT_ATOMS: atom_id res chain seq x y z
N MET A 1 -32.70 0.67 34.18
CA MET A 1 -31.80 1.80 34.52
C MET A 1 -30.44 1.64 33.84
N THR A 2 -30.03 0.42 33.49
CA THR A 2 -28.83 0.12 32.69
C THR A 2 -28.93 0.69 31.28
N ASP A 3 -30.08 0.53 30.64
CA ASP A 3 -30.23 0.79 29.21
C ASP A 3 -30.20 2.29 28.91
N PHE A 4 -30.84 3.11 29.76
CA PHE A 4 -30.72 4.57 29.72
C PHE A 4 -29.27 5.04 29.87
N MET A 5 -28.55 4.54 30.87
CA MET A 5 -27.17 4.98 31.12
C MET A 5 -26.23 4.54 30.00
N GLN A 6 -26.43 3.34 29.45
CA GLN A 6 -25.67 2.83 28.30
C GLN A 6 -25.95 3.64 27.03
N TYR A 7 -27.21 4.02 26.80
CA TYR A 7 -27.62 4.89 25.69
C TYR A 7 -26.98 6.28 25.76
N VAL A 8 -26.95 6.89 26.95
CA VAL A 8 -26.31 8.19 27.14
C VAL A 8 -24.79 8.08 26.99
N ALA A 9 -24.16 7.04 27.56
CA ALA A 9 -22.72 6.83 27.49
C ALA A 9 -22.23 6.54 26.06
N SER A 10 -23.05 5.90 25.23
CA SER A 10 -22.75 5.61 23.83
C SER A 10 -23.02 6.79 22.88
N GLY A 11 -23.47 7.93 23.40
CA GLY A 11 -23.87 9.08 22.59
C GLY A 11 -25.11 8.81 21.73
N GLY A 12 -25.95 7.85 22.10
CA GLY A 12 -27.16 7.48 21.37
C GLY A 12 -26.97 6.42 20.28
N THR A 13 -25.83 5.73 20.27
CA THR A 13 -25.53 4.67 19.29
C THR A 13 -25.97 3.27 19.73
N SER A 14 -26.20 3.06 21.02
CA SER A 14 -26.70 1.79 21.56
C SER A 14 -28.23 1.69 21.53
N GLU A 15 -28.78 0.58 22.02
CA GLU A 15 -30.22 0.33 22.06
C GLU A 15 -30.98 1.43 22.81
N ARG A 16 -32.13 1.84 22.25
CA ARG A 16 -32.94 2.93 22.79
C ARG A 16 -33.65 2.49 24.08
N PRO A 17 -33.66 3.33 25.14
CA PRO A 17 -34.37 3.00 26.37
C PRO A 17 -35.87 2.93 26.16
N SER A 18 -36.55 2.08 26.93
CA SER A 18 -38.01 1.97 26.87
C SER A 18 -38.71 3.23 27.39
N GLU A 19 -39.88 3.56 26.83
CA GLU A 19 -40.65 4.72 27.28
C GLU A 19 -41.08 4.62 28.75
N ALA A 20 -41.44 3.42 29.21
CA ALA A 20 -41.84 3.19 30.59
C ALA A 20 -40.69 3.47 31.58
N GLU A 21 -39.46 3.14 31.20
CA GLU A 21 -38.27 3.45 31.98
C GLU A 21 -38.03 4.97 32.06
N LEU A 22 -38.15 5.67 30.93
CA LEU A 22 -38.00 7.13 30.88
C LEU A 22 -39.09 7.86 31.68
N ASP A 23 -40.33 7.41 31.59
CA ASP A 23 -41.46 7.96 32.36
C ASP A 23 -41.28 7.72 33.88
N ALA A 24 -40.84 6.52 34.29
CA ALA A 24 -40.55 6.22 35.68
C ALA A 24 -39.40 7.09 36.23
N LEU A 25 -38.37 7.32 35.42
CA LEU A 25 -37.21 8.12 35.79
C LEU A 25 -37.55 9.61 35.90
N LEU A 26 -38.36 10.14 35.00
CA LEU A 26 -38.85 11.52 35.07
C LEU A 26 -39.85 11.75 36.19
N LYS A 27 -40.66 10.73 36.56
CA LYS A 27 -41.51 10.79 37.74
C LYS A 27 -40.69 10.92 39.03
N ARG A 28 -39.50 10.32 39.08
CA ARG A 28 -38.59 10.40 40.23
C ARG A 28 -37.73 11.67 40.22
N PHE A 29 -37.29 12.08 39.04
CA PHE A 29 -36.37 13.19 38.81
C PHE A 29 -36.87 14.11 37.69
N GLU A 30 -37.87 14.93 38.00
CA GLU A 30 -38.51 15.80 37.01
C GLU A 30 -37.57 16.85 36.39
N TRP A 31 -36.51 17.21 37.09
CA TRP A 31 -35.51 18.18 36.67
C TRP A 31 -34.47 17.61 35.70
N PHE A 32 -34.46 16.29 35.47
CA PHE A 32 -33.38 15.63 34.75
C PHE A 32 -33.47 15.85 33.24
N ALA A 33 -32.76 16.86 32.76
CA ALA A 33 -32.77 17.31 31.37
C ALA A 33 -32.37 16.23 30.35
N THR A 34 -31.39 15.37 30.67
CA THR A 34 -30.92 14.32 29.76
C THR A 34 -32.00 13.28 29.51
N ALA A 35 -32.73 12.86 30.55
CA ALA A 35 -33.83 11.93 30.42
C ALA A 35 -35.01 12.49 29.61
N ARG A 36 -35.33 13.78 29.83
CA ARG A 36 -36.32 14.49 28.99
C ARG A 36 -35.89 14.52 27.52
N ARG A 37 -34.59 14.69 27.26
CA ARG A 37 -34.05 14.72 25.90
C ARG A 37 -34.16 13.36 25.23
N VAL A 38 -33.75 12.30 25.91
CA VAL A 38 -33.88 10.93 25.39
C VAL A 38 -35.35 10.60 25.13
N ARG A 39 -36.27 10.99 26.03
CA ARG A 39 -37.71 10.82 25.82
C ARG A 39 -38.24 11.59 24.62
N ALA A 40 -37.83 12.85 24.45
CA ALA A 40 -38.17 13.66 23.29
C ALA A 40 -37.67 13.01 21.97
N LEU A 41 -36.44 12.46 21.98
CA LEU A 41 -35.88 11.74 20.84
C LEU A 41 -36.59 10.42 20.54
N VAL A 42 -36.98 9.67 21.57
CA VAL A 42 -37.70 8.39 21.42
C VAL A 42 -39.12 8.61 20.91
N ARG A 43 -39.82 9.63 21.41
CA ARG A 43 -41.20 9.95 21.01
C ARG A 43 -41.30 10.80 19.74
N GLY A 44 -40.23 11.47 19.34
CA GLY A 44 -40.25 12.46 18.25
C GLY A 44 -41.03 13.73 18.60
N GLU A 45 -41.27 13.98 19.90
CA GLU A 45 -42.03 15.12 20.40
C GLU A 45 -41.10 16.13 21.07
N ARG A 46 -41.42 17.43 20.98
CA ARG A 46 -40.67 18.47 21.71
C ARG A 46 -41.08 18.51 23.18
N ASP A 47 -40.12 18.67 24.07
CA ASP A 47 -40.38 18.89 25.50
C ASP A 47 -40.35 20.39 25.81
N GLU A 48 -41.49 20.94 26.23
CA GLU A 48 -41.68 22.36 26.50
C GLU A 48 -40.66 22.95 27.49
N ARG A 49 -40.26 22.15 28.48
CA ARG A 49 -39.30 22.57 29.49
C ARG A 49 -37.89 22.63 28.92
N LEU A 50 -37.56 21.74 27.98
CA LEU A 50 -36.29 21.81 27.25
C LEU A 50 -36.22 23.05 26.35
N GLU A 51 -37.31 23.40 25.67
CA GLU A 51 -37.40 24.59 24.82
C GLU A 51 -37.27 25.89 25.63
N ALA A 52 -37.95 25.98 26.77
CA ALA A 52 -37.91 27.16 27.63
C ALA A 52 -36.49 27.49 28.13
N VAL A 53 -35.63 26.50 28.27
CA VAL A 53 -34.23 26.67 28.72
C VAL A 53 -33.20 26.55 27.60
N ALA A 54 -33.64 26.38 26.34
CA ALA A 54 -32.75 26.21 25.20
C ALA A 54 -31.73 27.35 25.03
N PRO A 55 -32.08 28.65 25.20
CA PRO A 55 -31.12 29.75 25.04
C PRO A 55 -29.99 29.77 26.08
N TRP A 56 -30.20 29.09 27.22
CA TRP A 56 -29.31 29.14 28.39
C TRP A 56 -28.54 27.83 28.58
N ARG A 57 -28.63 26.91 27.62
CA ARG A 57 -28.04 25.57 27.69
C ARG A 57 -27.04 25.36 26.56
N GLY A 58 -25.96 24.65 26.84
CA GLY A 58 -25.06 24.12 25.81
C GLY A 58 -25.70 22.99 24.99
N GLU A 59 -25.12 22.73 23.82
CA GLU A 59 -25.52 21.62 22.94
C GLU A 59 -25.38 20.26 23.63
N SER A 60 -26.36 19.38 23.39
CA SER A 60 -26.34 18.01 23.88
C SER A 60 -25.61 17.10 22.91
N VAL A 61 -24.75 16.20 23.41
CA VAL A 61 -24.07 15.19 22.59
C VAL A 61 -25.05 14.32 21.81
N LEU A 62 -26.23 14.05 22.38
CA LEU A 62 -27.30 13.27 21.74
C LEU A 62 -27.93 13.91 20.50
N GLU A 63 -27.60 15.17 20.20
CA GLU A 63 -28.17 15.93 19.08
C GLU A 63 -27.11 16.44 18.12
N ARG A 64 -25.84 16.17 18.43
CA ARG A 64 -24.77 16.49 17.49
C ARG A 64 -24.93 15.56 16.30
N GLU A 65 -24.79 16.12 15.11
CA GLU A 65 -24.67 15.28 13.93
C GLU A 65 -23.46 14.35 14.10
N PRO A 66 -23.57 13.09 13.64
CA PRO A 66 -22.45 12.17 13.69
C PRO A 66 -21.29 12.81 12.94
N VAL A 67 -20.13 12.86 13.60
CA VAL A 67 -18.91 13.34 12.95
C VAL A 67 -18.47 12.26 11.98
N ASP A 68 -18.33 12.63 10.72
CA ASP A 68 -17.73 11.77 9.71
C ASP A 68 -16.23 11.60 10.02
N ALA A 69 -15.88 10.46 10.59
CA ALA A 69 -14.50 10.12 10.92
C ALA A 69 -13.64 9.94 9.67
N GLU A 70 -14.23 9.55 8.54
CA GLU A 70 -13.52 9.43 7.26
C GLU A 70 -13.16 10.82 6.75
N ALA A 71 -14.07 11.79 6.84
CA ALA A 71 -13.79 13.18 6.47
C ALA A 71 -12.67 13.83 7.32
N LEU A 72 -12.52 13.44 8.59
CA LEU A 72 -11.45 13.93 9.47
C LEU A 72 -10.09 13.28 9.20
N THR A 73 -10.07 12.09 8.60
CA THR A 73 -8.84 11.32 8.34
C THR A 73 -8.41 11.36 6.87
N PHE A 74 -9.30 11.78 5.98
CA PHE A 74 -9.00 12.01 4.59
C PHE A 74 -8.01 13.17 4.43
N LEU A 75 -6.85 12.88 3.85
CA LEU A 75 -5.87 13.89 3.46
C LEU A 75 -6.03 14.18 1.97
N THR A 76 -6.26 15.44 1.62
CA THR A 76 -6.21 15.85 0.21
C THR A 76 -4.76 15.92 -0.26
N SER A 77 -4.56 15.93 -1.58
CA SER A 77 -3.23 16.19 -2.16
C SER A 77 -2.66 17.52 -1.68
N GLU A 78 -3.49 18.56 -1.51
CA GLU A 78 -3.06 19.87 -1.02
C GLU A 78 -2.56 19.77 0.43
N ASP A 79 -3.27 19.04 1.30
CA ASP A 79 -2.85 18.84 2.70
C ASP A 79 -1.50 18.12 2.80
N ILE A 80 -1.27 17.16 1.91
CA ILE A 80 -0.02 16.41 1.82
C ILE A 80 1.12 17.33 1.39
N ILE A 81 0.88 18.17 0.37
CA ILE A 81 1.85 19.15 -0.12
C ILE A 81 2.18 20.17 0.97
N ASP A 82 1.17 20.73 1.62
CA ASP A 82 1.36 21.71 2.70
C ASP A 82 2.11 21.12 3.90
N ARG A 83 1.86 19.84 4.23
CA ARG A 83 2.62 19.14 5.27
C ARG A 83 4.08 18.98 4.85
N PHE A 84 4.33 18.56 3.62
CA PHE A 84 5.68 18.39 3.09
C PHE A 84 6.46 19.71 3.04
N LEU A 85 5.84 20.80 2.61
CA LEU A 85 6.48 22.13 2.55
C LEU A 85 6.81 22.69 3.93
N ARG A 86 6.07 22.29 4.98
CA ARG A 86 6.32 22.68 6.37
C ARG A 86 7.41 21.85 7.05
N GLU A 87 7.68 20.64 6.56
CA GLU A 87 8.69 19.75 7.14
C GLU A 87 10.10 20.18 6.71
N GLU A 88 10.91 20.68 7.66
CA GLU A 88 12.28 21.15 7.39
C GLU A 88 13.33 20.02 7.29
N HIS A 89 12.97 18.80 7.70
CA HIS A 89 13.89 17.66 7.81
C HIS A 89 13.44 16.47 6.94
N LEU A 90 13.50 16.64 5.62
CA LEU A 90 13.15 15.63 4.62
C LEU A 90 14.26 14.60 4.37
N ARG A 91 15.12 14.33 5.36
CA ARG A 91 16.22 13.38 5.19
C ARG A 91 15.63 11.97 5.13
N ILE A 92 15.76 11.32 3.98
CA ILE A 92 15.48 9.90 3.84
C ILE A 92 16.54 9.15 4.65
N VAL A 93 16.12 8.56 5.77
CA VAL A 93 16.94 7.69 6.61
C VAL A 93 16.35 6.30 6.44
N ALA A 94 17.19 5.34 6.05
CA ALA A 94 16.78 3.94 6.00
C ALA A 94 16.33 3.48 7.39
N GLU A 95 15.24 2.73 7.47
CA GLU A 95 14.75 2.21 8.74
C GLU A 95 15.68 1.10 9.25
N GLU A 96 15.78 0.98 10.58
CA GLU A 96 16.67 0.00 11.21
C GLU A 96 16.15 -1.43 10.92
N GLY A 97 16.81 -2.13 9.98
CA GLY A 97 16.41 -3.47 9.53
C GLY A 97 16.01 -3.57 8.06
N GLU A 98 15.96 -2.46 7.32
CA GLU A 98 15.93 -2.53 5.85
C GLU A 98 17.25 -3.15 5.35
N PRO A 99 17.20 -4.16 4.45
CA PRO A 99 18.42 -4.66 3.85
C PRO A 99 19.10 -3.50 3.13
N GLU A 100 20.38 -3.27 3.42
CA GLU A 100 21.20 -2.38 2.61
C GLU A 100 21.16 -2.91 1.17
N SER A 101 20.29 -2.33 0.34
CA SER A 101 20.31 -2.63 -1.07
C SER A 101 21.62 -2.07 -1.59
N GLU A 102 22.58 -2.96 -1.89
CA GLU A 102 23.78 -2.58 -2.63
C GLU A 102 23.32 -1.89 -3.91
N VAL A 103 23.58 -0.58 -4.01
CA VAL A 103 23.34 0.16 -5.24
C VAL A 103 24.36 -0.34 -6.26
N ARG A 104 23.99 -1.38 -7.01
CA ARG A 104 24.80 -1.91 -8.11
C ARG A 104 24.72 -0.92 -9.26
N THR A 105 25.72 -0.04 -9.33
CA THR A 105 25.90 0.92 -10.44
C THR A 105 26.54 0.28 -11.67
N GLU A 106 27.01 -0.96 -11.53
CA GLU A 106 27.61 -1.74 -12.61
C GLU A 106 26.65 -2.86 -13.01
N ALA A 107 26.49 -3.05 -14.31
CA ALA A 107 25.70 -4.16 -14.83
C ALA A 107 26.41 -5.47 -14.48
N ASP A 108 25.71 -6.36 -13.77
CA ASP A 108 26.11 -7.77 -13.62
C ASP A 108 26.02 -8.45 -14.99
N LEU A 109 27.09 -8.35 -15.78
CA LEU A 109 27.27 -9.08 -17.03
C LEU A 109 27.87 -10.46 -16.71
N THR A 110 27.23 -11.22 -15.82
CA THR A 110 27.70 -12.57 -15.46
C THR A 110 27.23 -13.67 -16.41
N ASP A 111 26.57 -13.31 -17.50
CA ASP A 111 26.31 -14.24 -18.60
C ASP A 111 27.24 -13.87 -19.76
N GLU A 112 28.52 -14.26 -19.68
CA GLU A 112 29.28 -14.59 -20.89
C GLU A 112 28.59 -15.82 -21.53
N GLU A 113 27.42 -15.62 -22.14
CA GLU A 113 27.08 -16.40 -23.32
C GLU A 113 28.19 -16.10 -24.32
N ASP A 114 29.20 -16.97 -24.36
CA ASP A 114 30.18 -17.03 -25.44
C ASP A 114 29.39 -16.94 -26.75
N LEU A 115 29.37 -15.77 -27.38
CA LEU A 115 28.66 -15.58 -28.65
C LEU A 115 29.39 -16.44 -29.68
N VAL A 116 28.86 -17.63 -29.98
CA VAL A 116 29.45 -18.57 -30.93
C VAL A 116 28.61 -18.58 -32.21
N SER A 117 29.16 -18.01 -33.30
CA SER A 117 28.56 -18.11 -34.64
C SER A 117 29.60 -18.55 -35.68
N GLU A 118 29.12 -19.04 -36.83
CA GLU A 118 29.98 -19.45 -37.95
C GLU A 118 30.74 -18.25 -38.53
N GLU A 119 30.05 -17.11 -38.68
CA GLU A 119 30.64 -15.86 -39.15
C GLU A 119 31.75 -15.36 -38.23
N LEU A 120 31.60 -15.54 -36.91
CA LEU A 120 32.65 -15.19 -35.95
C LEU A 120 33.90 -16.06 -36.14
N ALA A 121 33.73 -17.36 -36.39
CA ALA A 121 34.85 -18.25 -36.68
C ALA A 121 35.57 -17.85 -37.99
N GLU A 122 34.82 -17.43 -39.02
CA GLU A 122 35.39 -16.91 -40.27
C GLU A 122 36.17 -15.60 -40.05
N ILE A 123 35.66 -14.69 -39.22
CA ILE A 123 36.37 -13.46 -38.83
C ILE A 123 37.69 -13.81 -38.13
N TYR A 124 37.69 -14.79 -37.22
CA TYR A 124 38.94 -15.24 -36.58
C TYR A 124 39.93 -15.84 -37.57
N LEU A 125 39.48 -16.57 -38.59
CA LEU A 125 40.35 -17.04 -39.67
C LEU A 125 40.94 -15.91 -40.50
N ALA A 126 40.12 -14.93 -40.88
CA ALA A 126 40.56 -13.77 -41.64
C ALA A 126 41.61 -12.94 -40.87
N GLN A 127 41.50 -12.91 -39.54
CA GLN A 127 42.48 -12.29 -38.64
C GLN A 127 43.74 -13.13 -38.39
N GLY A 128 43.82 -14.36 -38.92
CA GLY A 128 44.92 -15.29 -38.70
C GLY A 128 44.88 -16.02 -37.36
N LEU A 129 43.82 -15.86 -36.57
CA LEU A 129 43.63 -16.49 -35.26
C LEU A 129 43.08 -17.91 -35.40
N ARG A 130 43.84 -18.78 -36.08
CA ARG A 130 43.41 -20.15 -36.43
C ARG A 130 42.98 -20.99 -35.22
N ALA A 131 43.71 -20.90 -34.10
CA ALA A 131 43.38 -21.63 -32.89
C ALA A 131 42.00 -21.25 -32.31
N LYS A 132 41.65 -19.96 -32.34
CA LYS A 132 40.33 -19.47 -31.88
C LYS A 132 39.22 -19.87 -32.84
N ALA A 133 39.47 -19.84 -34.15
CA ALA A 133 38.51 -20.32 -35.14
C ALA A 133 38.21 -21.82 -34.96
N ILE A 134 39.24 -22.64 -34.76
CA ILE A 134 39.07 -24.09 -34.50
C ILE A 134 38.25 -24.33 -33.23
N ASP A 135 38.53 -23.61 -32.14
CA ASP A 135 37.77 -23.73 -30.90
C ASP A 135 36.30 -23.35 -31.10
N THR A 136 36.03 -22.27 -31.83
CA THR A 136 34.69 -21.81 -32.17
C THR A 136 33.94 -22.87 -33.00
N TYR A 137 34.57 -23.46 -34.02
CA TYR A 137 33.95 -24.53 -34.81
C TYR A 137 33.70 -25.81 -34.01
N ARG A 138 34.56 -26.14 -33.02
CA ARG A 138 34.32 -27.25 -32.11
C ARG A 138 33.10 -27.01 -31.22
N LYS A 139 32.96 -25.79 -30.67
CA LYS A 139 31.77 -25.39 -29.93
C LYS A 139 30.50 -25.48 -30.80
N LEU A 140 30.56 -25.00 -32.05
CA LEU A 140 29.43 -25.10 -33.00
C LEU A 140 29.05 -26.54 -33.33
N SER A 141 30.03 -27.45 -33.44
CA SER A 141 29.79 -28.87 -33.67
C SER A 141 29.05 -29.54 -32.52
N LEU A 142 29.36 -29.15 -31.27
CA LEU A 142 28.64 -29.62 -30.08
C LEU A 142 27.22 -29.08 -30.01
N LEU A 143 27.02 -27.82 -30.40
CA LEU A 143 25.70 -27.18 -30.40
C LEU A 143 24.80 -27.66 -31.55
N ASN A 144 25.40 -28.02 -32.70
CA ASN A 144 24.70 -28.39 -33.94
C ASN A 144 25.17 -29.75 -34.46
N PRO A 145 24.76 -30.87 -33.83
CA PRO A 145 25.25 -32.20 -34.18
C PRO A 145 24.94 -32.62 -35.62
N GLU A 146 23.85 -32.12 -36.20
CA GLU A 146 23.49 -32.38 -37.60
C GLU A 146 24.51 -31.83 -38.61
N LYS A 147 25.23 -30.76 -38.24
CA LYS A 147 26.28 -30.12 -39.06
C LYS A 147 27.69 -30.52 -38.61
N SER A 148 27.84 -31.48 -37.71
CA SER A 148 29.14 -31.86 -37.13
C SER A 148 30.18 -32.25 -38.18
N VAL A 149 29.78 -32.98 -39.22
CA VAL A 149 30.67 -33.38 -40.34
C VAL A 149 31.17 -32.16 -41.10
N TYR A 150 30.32 -31.18 -41.37
CA TYR A 150 30.67 -29.93 -42.05
C TYR A 150 31.72 -29.14 -41.27
N PHE A 151 31.54 -28.99 -39.96
CA PHE A 151 32.53 -28.30 -39.11
C PHE A 151 33.84 -29.08 -38.99
N ALA A 152 33.80 -30.42 -38.98
CA ALA A 152 35.00 -31.25 -38.99
C ALA A 152 35.82 -31.07 -40.29
N GLU A 153 35.15 -30.94 -41.44
CA GLU A 153 35.83 -30.64 -42.71
C GLU A 153 36.48 -29.25 -42.71
N LEU A 154 35.79 -28.23 -42.18
CA LEU A 154 36.34 -26.87 -42.02
C LEU A 154 37.59 -26.87 -41.13
N ILE A 155 37.53 -27.53 -39.97
CA ILE A 155 38.67 -27.69 -39.06
C ILE A 155 39.83 -28.37 -39.78
N GLY A 156 39.56 -29.48 -40.49
CA GLY A 156 40.57 -30.20 -41.26
C GLY A 156 41.24 -29.31 -42.31
N ARG A 157 40.48 -28.50 -43.05
CA ARG A 157 41.05 -27.53 -44.01
C ARG A 157 41.97 -26.53 -43.32
N ILE A 158 41.60 -25.99 -42.16
CA ILE A 158 42.40 -25.01 -41.42
C ILE A 158 43.70 -25.65 -40.90
N GLU A 159 43.64 -26.90 -40.44
CA GLU A 159 44.81 -27.64 -39.92
C GLU A 159 45.76 -28.08 -41.04
N THR A 160 45.25 -28.40 -42.24
CA THR A 160 46.04 -28.89 -43.38
C THR A 160 46.72 -27.76 -44.15
N ASN A 161 46.14 -26.56 -44.16
CA ASN A 161 46.65 -25.41 -44.92
C ASN A 161 47.75 -24.64 -44.16
N ASN A 162 48.62 -25.40 -43.48
CA ASN A 162 49.69 -24.92 -42.59
C ASN A 162 51.07 -25.10 -43.22
#